data_AF-A0A0X8JJS5-F1
#
_entry.id   AF-A0A0X8JJS5-F1
#
_cell.length_a   1.000
_cell.length_b   1.000
_cell.length_c   1.000
_cell.angle_alpha   90.00
_cell.angle_beta   90.00
_cell.angle_gamma   90.00
#
_symmetry.space_group_name_H-M   'P 1'
#
loop_
_entity.id
_entity.type
_entity.pdbx_description
1 polymer ?
#
loop_
_entity_poly.entity_id
_entity_poly.type
_entity_poly.pdbx_seq_one_letter_code
_entity_poly.pdbx_strand_id
1 'polypeptide(L)'
;MFHLPAIPPFVPRENVRPVVSVSGGKDSTATYLLALEQTDGDFAAVFADTGNEHPYTYEYVARLHERTGGPKVQVVKADFSRELARKRLYLESGRATARTERPWTEERVHEVLAMGFEPTRIPFLDLCRSKGLFPSRMRAFCSQFLKRFALLEQGHLPLINSGYHVISWQGIRAEESVQRSCYPMWEISPESESVTLYRPLMGWTVEDVAAMHKRHNVPLNPLYGMGFFRVGCMPCIQSNKQDIRLTAQKCPEAIAKIRQWEGIVRAYSRLGQTTFFHQNTTGNDVPVGIDEVVRWSMTRRGTRSGRQFDLLALAPPPTSEVCVYAGGLCE
;
A
#
# COMPACT_ATOMS: atom_id res chain seq x y z
N MET A 1 -25.63 -21.41 18.80
CA MET A 1 -24.61 -22.13 18.01
C MET A 1 -24.57 -21.50 16.62
N PHE A 2 -23.56 -20.68 16.34
CA PHE A 2 -23.36 -20.17 14.98
C PHE A 2 -22.85 -21.31 14.12
N HIS A 3 -23.62 -21.72 13.12
CA HIS A 3 -23.18 -22.69 12.12
C HIS A 3 -22.18 -21.97 11.22
N LEU A 4 -20.90 -22.33 11.33
CA LEU A 4 -19.89 -21.90 10.37
C LEU A 4 -20.36 -22.37 8.98
N PRO A 5 -20.45 -21.48 7.97
CA PRO A 5 -20.79 -21.91 6.62
C PRO A 5 -19.76 -22.94 6.16
N ALA A 6 -20.24 -24.07 5.62
CA ALA A 6 -19.39 -25.12 5.11
C ALA A 6 -18.43 -24.53 4.07
N ILE A 7 -17.12 -24.72 4.31
CA ILE A 7 -16.06 -24.35 3.38
C ILE A 7 -16.35 -25.12 2.09
N PRO A 8 -16.52 -24.45 0.93
CA PRO A 8 -16.69 -25.15 -0.33
C PRO A 8 -15.47 -26.06 -0.54
N PRO A 9 -15.67 -27.34 -0.92
CA PRO A 9 -14.56 -28.26 -1.07
C PRO A 9 -13.57 -27.70 -2.10
N PHE A 10 -12.31 -27.61 -1.69
CA PHE A 10 -11.19 -27.31 -2.57
C PHE A 10 -11.22 -28.31 -3.74
N VAL A 11 -11.39 -27.83 -4.97
CA VAL A 11 -11.19 -28.67 -6.15
C VAL A 11 -9.68 -28.88 -6.26
N PRO A 12 -9.16 -30.10 -6.08
CA PRO A 12 -7.74 -30.35 -6.17
C PRO A 12 -7.28 -30.03 -7.59
N ARG A 13 -6.56 -28.91 -7.76
CA ARG A 13 -5.71 -28.73 -8.93
C ARG A 13 -4.41 -29.47 -8.64
N GLU A 14 -3.92 -30.23 -9.61
CA GLU A 14 -2.58 -30.82 -9.51
C GLU A 14 -1.54 -29.69 -9.44
N ASN A 15 -0.45 -29.88 -8.69
CA ASN A 15 0.67 -28.93 -8.53
C ASN A 15 0.26 -27.54 -8.02
N VAL A 16 -0.19 -27.45 -6.77
CA VAL A 16 -0.56 -26.18 -6.14
C VAL A 16 0.61 -25.59 -5.37
N ARG A 17 0.82 -24.28 -5.49
CA ARG A 17 1.80 -23.53 -4.69
C ARG A 17 1.14 -22.39 -3.90
N PRO A 18 1.12 -22.45 -2.56
CA PRO A 18 0.73 -21.32 -1.73
C PRO A 18 1.75 -20.18 -1.84
N VAL A 19 1.26 -18.96 -2.07
CA VAL A 19 2.06 -17.73 -2.11
C VAL A 19 1.44 -16.69 -1.18
N VAL A 20 2.12 -16.36 -0.10
CA VAL A 20 1.65 -15.39 0.89
C VAL A 20 2.12 -13.99 0.55
N SER A 21 1.17 -13.07 0.41
CA SER A 21 1.47 -11.64 0.26
C SER A 21 1.72 -11.00 1.62
N VAL A 22 2.98 -10.67 1.91
CA VAL A 22 3.41 -10.06 3.18
C VAL A 22 3.58 -8.56 2.97
N SER A 23 2.89 -7.71 3.74
CA SER A 23 3.01 -6.24 3.65
C SER A 23 3.72 -5.61 4.86
N GLY A 24 4.03 -6.41 5.87
CA GLY A 24 4.58 -5.96 7.16
C GLY A 24 3.52 -5.41 8.12
N GLY A 25 2.24 -5.52 7.79
CA GLY A 25 1.12 -5.26 8.71
C GLY A 25 0.69 -6.50 9.48
N LYS A 26 0.01 -6.29 10.62
CA LYS A 26 -0.43 -7.36 11.54
C LYS A 26 -1.21 -8.48 10.83
N ASP A 27 -2.14 -8.11 9.94
CA ASP A 27 -3.00 -9.08 9.26
C ASP A 27 -2.19 -9.91 8.22
N SER A 28 -1.23 -9.27 7.53
CA SER A 28 -0.37 -9.98 6.59
C SER A 28 0.66 -10.88 7.30
N THR A 29 1.13 -10.49 8.48
CA THR A 29 1.99 -11.34 9.29
C THR A 29 1.22 -12.52 9.86
N ALA A 30 0.02 -12.31 10.41
CA ALA A 30 -0.83 -13.42 10.86
C ALA A 30 -1.16 -14.40 9.73
N THR A 31 -1.34 -13.93 8.50
CA THR A 31 -1.51 -14.79 7.32
C THR A 31 -0.26 -15.62 7.03
N TYR A 32 0.93 -15.04 7.15
CA TYR A 32 2.20 -15.76 7.01
C TYR A 32 2.36 -16.83 8.08
N LEU A 33 2.05 -16.52 9.34
CA LEU A 33 2.10 -17.47 10.45
C LEU A 33 1.08 -18.60 10.26
N LEU A 34 -0.11 -18.28 9.76
CA LEU A 34 -1.13 -19.28 9.47
C LEU A 34 -0.69 -20.22 8.34
N ALA A 35 -0.09 -19.67 7.28
CA ALA A 35 0.47 -20.49 6.21
C ALA A 35 1.61 -21.38 6.75
N LEU A 36 2.46 -20.86 7.63
CA LEU A 36 3.51 -21.63 8.30
C LEU A 36 2.94 -22.84 9.05
N GLU A 37 1.90 -22.65 9.86
CA GLU A 37 1.23 -23.75 10.57
C GLU A 37 0.55 -24.75 9.59
N GLN A 38 -0.14 -24.26 8.57
CA GLN A 38 -0.98 -25.10 7.71
C GLN A 38 -0.22 -25.83 6.61
N THR A 39 0.98 -25.37 6.27
CA THR A 39 1.79 -25.95 5.18
C THR A 39 3.11 -26.53 5.69
N ASP A 40 3.34 -26.53 7.01
CA ASP A 40 4.62 -26.92 7.61
C ASP A 40 5.81 -26.17 6.98
N GLY A 41 5.61 -24.89 6.68
CA GLY A 41 6.59 -24.04 6.02
C GLY A 41 6.68 -24.20 4.49
N ASP A 42 5.92 -25.09 3.87
CA ASP A 42 5.93 -25.29 2.41
C ASP A 42 5.09 -24.26 1.65
N PHE A 43 5.55 -23.01 1.64
CA PHE A 43 4.95 -21.91 0.88
C PHE A 43 6.01 -20.93 0.39
N ALA A 44 5.63 -20.06 -0.56
CA ALA A 44 6.43 -18.90 -0.92
C ALA A 44 5.88 -17.64 -0.24
N ALA A 45 6.75 -16.73 0.17
CA ALA A 45 6.34 -15.44 0.73
C ALA A 45 6.88 -14.31 -0.15
N VAL A 46 6.04 -13.31 -0.43
CA VAL A 46 6.38 -12.23 -1.35
C VAL A 46 5.93 -10.87 -0.80
N PHE A 47 6.77 -9.86 -0.98
CA PHE A 47 6.52 -8.47 -0.61
C PHE A 47 6.71 -7.57 -1.81
N ALA A 48 5.73 -6.71 -2.07
CA ALA A 48 5.78 -5.72 -3.13
C ALA A 48 6.37 -4.40 -2.62
N ASP A 49 7.63 -4.13 -2.95
CA ASP A 49 8.31 -2.88 -2.63
C ASP A 49 7.79 -1.75 -3.53
N THR A 50 7.04 -0.83 -2.93
CA THR A 50 6.52 0.35 -3.63
C THR A 50 7.58 1.45 -3.79
N GLY A 51 8.69 1.38 -3.07
CA GLY A 51 9.68 2.45 -2.91
C GLY A 51 9.24 3.57 -1.96
N ASN A 52 8.06 3.46 -1.34
CA ASN A 52 7.53 4.45 -0.39
C ASN A 52 7.36 3.90 1.03
N GLU A 53 7.83 2.68 1.31
CA GLU A 53 7.67 2.04 2.62
C GLU A 53 8.57 2.68 3.68
N HIS A 54 8.15 2.61 4.94
CA HIS A 54 8.97 3.04 6.07
C HIS A 54 10.16 2.09 6.29
N PRO A 55 11.35 2.57 6.72
CA PRO A 55 12.50 1.72 7.06
C PRO A 55 12.18 0.55 8.00
N TYR A 56 11.40 0.77 9.06
CA TYR A 56 10.94 -0.32 9.94
C TYR A 56 10.08 -1.37 9.24
N THR A 57 9.30 -1.02 8.22
CA THR A 57 8.58 -2.02 7.43
C THR A 57 9.55 -2.88 6.62
N TYR A 58 10.58 -2.27 6.00
CA TYR A 58 11.59 -3.03 5.26
C TYR A 58 12.35 -3.99 6.19
N GLU A 59 12.82 -3.52 7.34
CA GLU A 59 13.50 -4.37 8.34
C GLU A 59 12.59 -5.51 8.79
N TYR A 60 11.35 -5.18 9.16
CA TYR A 60 10.38 -6.14 9.68
C TYR A 60 10.12 -7.27 8.69
N VAL A 61 9.87 -6.93 7.42
CA VAL A 61 9.59 -7.91 6.36
C VAL A 61 10.84 -8.73 6.04
N ALA A 62 12.01 -8.07 5.92
CA ALA A 62 13.26 -8.76 5.59
C ALA A 62 13.65 -9.81 6.62
N ARG A 63 13.38 -9.54 7.90
CA ARG A 63 13.76 -10.40 9.04
C ARG A 63 12.63 -11.28 9.57
N LEU A 64 11.47 -11.28 8.92
CA LEU A 64 10.33 -12.10 9.36
C LEU A 64 10.67 -13.60 9.43
N HIS A 65 11.41 -14.10 8.44
CA HIS A 65 11.87 -15.49 8.40
C HIS A 65 12.81 -15.85 9.55
N GLU A 66 13.70 -14.94 9.97
CA GLU A 66 14.58 -15.14 11.13
C GLU A 66 13.79 -15.26 12.44
N ARG A 67 12.67 -14.55 12.54
CA ARG A 67 11.81 -14.54 13.73
C ARG A 67 10.88 -15.75 13.83
N THR A 68 10.64 -16.43 12.72
CA THR A 68 9.60 -17.47 12.59
C THR A 68 10.13 -18.84 12.21
N GLY A 69 11.34 -18.92 11.63
CA GLY A 69 11.84 -20.13 10.98
C GLY A 69 11.18 -20.44 9.64
N GLY A 70 10.26 -19.59 9.16
CA GLY A 70 9.54 -19.80 7.91
C GLY A 70 10.30 -19.36 6.65
N PRO A 71 9.66 -19.39 5.47
CA PRO A 71 10.24 -18.97 4.21
C PRO A 71 10.68 -17.50 4.19
N LYS A 72 11.85 -17.24 3.60
CA LYS A 72 12.33 -15.86 3.36
C LYS A 72 11.38 -15.12 2.43
N VAL A 73 11.04 -13.89 2.78
CA VAL A 73 10.16 -13.04 1.96
C VAL A 73 10.93 -12.54 0.74
N GLN A 74 10.50 -12.94 -0.45
CA GLN A 74 10.99 -12.43 -1.71
C GLN A 74 10.48 -11.01 -1.93
N VAL A 75 11.38 -10.08 -2.25
CA VAL A 75 11.00 -8.71 -2.60
C VAL A 75 10.81 -8.60 -4.10
N VAL A 76 9.66 -8.11 -4.53
CA VAL A 76 9.36 -7.78 -5.93
C VAL A 76 9.19 -6.27 -6.07
N LYS A 77 9.59 -5.73 -7.21
CA LYS A 77 9.64 -4.28 -7.42
C LYS A 77 9.23 -3.93 -8.84
N ALA A 78 8.17 -3.14 -8.99
CA ALA A 78 7.69 -2.72 -10.30
C ALA A 78 8.73 -1.84 -11.02
N ASP A 79 8.84 -2.00 -12.34
CA ASP A 79 9.66 -1.18 -13.22
C ASP A 79 8.78 -0.40 -14.20
N PHE A 80 8.96 0.92 -14.25
CA PHE A 80 8.20 1.83 -15.13
C PHE A 80 9.05 2.47 -16.22
N SER A 81 10.24 1.93 -16.49
CA SER A 81 11.13 2.40 -17.56
C SER A 81 10.41 2.45 -18.91
N ARG A 82 9.60 1.43 -19.21
CA ARG A 82 8.82 1.35 -20.46
C ARG A 82 7.73 2.42 -20.51
N GLU A 83 7.00 2.64 -19.42
CA GLU A 83 5.93 3.63 -19.33
C GLU A 83 6.47 5.05 -19.44
N LEU A 84 7.63 5.32 -18.84
CA LEU A 84 8.33 6.60 -18.97
C LEU A 84 8.78 6.83 -20.43
N ALA A 85 9.42 5.84 -21.05
CA ALA A 85 9.83 5.92 -22.46
C ALA A 85 8.62 6.12 -23.40
N ARG A 86 7.50 5.41 -23.18
CA ARG A 86 6.26 5.61 -23.94
C ARG A 86 5.70 7.02 -23.77
N LYS A 87 5.74 7.60 -22.56
CA LYS A 87 5.30 8.97 -22.33
C LYS A 87 6.18 9.98 -23.07
N ARG A 88 7.51 9.79 -23.05
CA ARG A 88 8.44 10.62 -23.81
C ARG A 88 8.11 10.61 -25.30
N LEU A 89 8.02 9.42 -25.91
CA LEU A 89 7.67 9.26 -27.32
C LEU A 89 6.29 9.86 -27.66
N TYR A 90 5.33 9.76 -26.74
CA TYR A 90 4.02 10.37 -26.92
C TYR A 90 4.10 11.90 -26.99
N LEU A 91 4.88 12.53 -26.10
CA LEU A 91 5.10 13.97 -26.10
C LEU A 91 5.87 14.44 -27.34
N GLU A 92 6.95 13.73 -27.72
CA GLU A 92 7.76 14.04 -28.91
C GLU A 92 6.97 13.88 -30.22
N SER A 93 5.95 13.01 -30.26
CA SER A 93 5.18 12.75 -31.48
C SER A 93 4.22 13.87 -31.90
N GLY A 94 4.09 14.96 -31.14
CA GLY A 94 3.11 16.03 -31.39
C GLY A 94 1.64 15.63 -31.14
N ARG A 95 1.35 14.34 -30.91
CA ARG A 95 0.01 13.85 -30.59
C ARG A 95 -0.56 14.42 -29.29
N ALA A 96 0.30 14.91 -28.39
CA ALA A 96 -0.10 15.52 -27.14
C ALA A 96 -0.75 16.90 -27.34
N THR A 97 -0.23 17.70 -28.28
CA THR A 97 -0.71 19.04 -28.60
C THR A 97 -1.82 19.00 -29.65
N ALA A 98 -1.81 18.02 -30.56
CA ALA A 98 -2.84 17.81 -31.57
C ALA A 98 -4.19 17.25 -31.05
N ARG A 99 -4.40 17.11 -29.73
CA ARG A 99 -5.66 16.59 -29.18
C ARG A 99 -6.80 17.59 -29.35
N THR A 100 -7.97 17.08 -29.70
CA THR A 100 -9.23 17.86 -29.69
C THR A 100 -9.64 18.23 -28.26
N GLU A 101 -9.58 17.27 -27.34
CA GLU A 101 -9.94 17.49 -25.94
C GLU A 101 -8.70 17.63 -25.06
N ARG A 102 -8.66 18.75 -24.34
CA ARG A 102 -7.65 19.06 -23.31
C ARG A 102 -6.21 18.84 -23.81
N PRO A 103 -5.81 19.51 -24.91
CA PRO A 103 -4.45 19.40 -25.43
C PRO A 103 -3.40 19.84 -24.40
N TRP A 104 -2.18 19.38 -24.61
CA TRP A 104 -1.01 19.96 -23.98
C TRP A 104 -0.64 21.25 -24.72
N THR A 105 -0.09 22.24 -24.03
CA THR A 105 0.54 23.39 -24.68
C THR A 105 1.96 23.02 -25.10
N GLU A 106 2.48 23.64 -26.15
CA GLU A 106 3.84 23.36 -26.65
C GLU A 106 4.91 23.72 -25.60
N GLU A 107 4.72 24.83 -24.89
CA GLU A 107 5.60 25.24 -23.78
C GLU A 107 5.65 24.15 -22.72
N ARG A 108 4.47 23.58 -22.39
CA ARG A 108 4.39 22.55 -21.36
C ARG A 108 5.06 21.25 -21.81
N VAL A 109 4.91 20.87 -23.08
CA VAL A 109 5.60 19.71 -23.64
C VAL A 109 7.11 19.89 -23.54
N HIS A 110 7.63 21.04 -23.94
CA HIS A 110 9.07 21.35 -23.86
C HIS A 110 9.60 21.31 -22.42
N GLU A 111 8.89 21.91 -21.47
CA GLU A 111 9.24 21.86 -20.04
C GLU A 111 9.36 20.43 -19.53
N VAL A 112 8.39 19.56 -19.86
CA VAL A 112 8.38 18.18 -19.38
C VAL A 112 9.49 17.37 -20.04
N LEU A 113 9.75 17.56 -21.34
CA LEU A 113 10.84 16.89 -22.04
C LEU A 113 12.21 17.26 -21.46
N ALA A 114 12.40 18.52 -21.06
CA ALA A 114 13.64 18.99 -20.45
C ALA A 114 13.94 18.35 -19.07
N MET A 115 12.93 17.82 -18.37
CA MET A 115 13.11 17.16 -17.07
C MET A 115 13.72 15.74 -17.17
N GLY A 116 13.78 15.16 -18.38
CA GLY A 116 14.27 13.80 -18.62
C GLY A 116 13.28 12.70 -18.22
N PHE A 117 13.52 11.47 -18.68
CA PHE A 117 12.63 10.32 -18.45
C PHE A 117 13.33 9.11 -17.83
N GLU A 118 14.54 9.31 -17.31
CA GLU A 118 15.28 8.22 -16.66
C GLU A 118 14.59 7.77 -15.37
N PRO A 119 14.53 6.45 -15.10
CA PRO A 119 13.92 5.91 -13.88
C PRO A 119 14.66 6.39 -12.62
N THR A 120 13.90 6.78 -11.60
CA THR A 120 14.44 7.17 -10.29
C THR A 120 14.82 5.99 -9.40
N ARG A 121 14.46 4.76 -9.81
CA ARG A 121 14.53 3.53 -9.00
C ARG A 121 13.56 3.50 -7.81
N ILE A 122 12.63 4.46 -7.76
CA ILE A 122 11.54 4.53 -6.80
C ILE A 122 10.24 4.28 -7.58
N PRO A 123 9.69 3.05 -7.55
CA PRO A 123 8.57 2.66 -8.40
C PRO A 123 7.36 3.55 -8.23
N PHE A 124 7.03 3.95 -7.00
CA PHE A 124 5.92 4.88 -6.74
C PHE A 124 6.12 6.23 -7.45
N LEU A 125 7.32 6.79 -7.39
CA LEU A 125 7.63 8.07 -8.02
C LEU A 125 7.62 7.95 -9.55
N ASP A 126 8.22 6.89 -10.09
CA ASP A 126 8.27 6.65 -11.53
C ASP A 126 6.87 6.40 -12.12
N LEU A 127 6.01 5.69 -11.39
CA LEU A 127 4.59 5.54 -11.73
C LEU A 127 3.84 6.87 -11.73
N CYS A 128 4.09 7.72 -10.74
CA CYS A 128 3.45 9.05 -10.68
C CYS A 128 3.96 9.96 -11.80
N ARG A 129 5.26 9.92 -12.13
CA ARG A 129 5.86 10.65 -13.27
C ARG A 129 5.28 10.18 -14.60
N SER A 130 5.17 8.87 -14.81
CA SER A 130 4.59 8.31 -16.03
C SER A 130 3.11 8.67 -16.19
N LYS A 131 2.33 8.71 -15.11
CA LYS A 131 0.93 9.16 -15.16
C LYS A 131 0.75 10.68 -15.12
N GLY A 132 1.73 11.42 -14.61
CA GLY A 132 1.65 12.87 -14.39
C GLY A 132 0.70 13.28 -13.25
N LEU A 133 0.43 12.38 -12.30
CA LEU A 133 -0.46 12.62 -11.15
C LEU A 133 -0.23 11.59 -10.04
N PHE A 134 -0.66 11.92 -8.82
CA PHE A 134 -0.69 11.00 -7.68
C PHE A 134 -1.99 10.17 -7.63
N PRO A 135 -1.93 8.96 -7.04
CA PRO A 135 -3.13 8.14 -6.85
C PRO A 135 -4.08 8.76 -5.83
N SER A 136 -5.37 8.49 -5.99
CA SER A 136 -6.41 8.92 -5.04
C SER A 136 -6.97 7.74 -4.27
N ARG A 137 -7.74 8.01 -3.19
CA ARG A 137 -8.42 6.97 -2.41
C ARG A 137 -9.36 6.11 -3.26
N MET A 138 -10.01 6.71 -4.27
CA MET A 138 -10.92 6.01 -5.18
C MET A 138 -10.18 5.32 -6.34
N ARG A 139 -9.19 6.02 -6.94
CA ARG A 139 -8.39 5.51 -8.05
C ARG A 139 -6.98 5.20 -7.54
N ALA A 140 -6.89 4.20 -6.67
CA ALA A 140 -5.66 3.75 -6.02
C ALA A 140 -4.80 2.90 -6.98
N PHE A 141 -4.41 3.48 -8.13
CA PHE A 141 -3.62 2.76 -9.13
C PHE A 141 -2.27 2.30 -8.57
N CYS A 142 -1.74 2.92 -7.50
CA CYS A 142 -0.57 2.40 -6.79
C CYS A 142 -0.76 0.96 -6.32
N SER A 143 -1.94 0.60 -5.78
CA SER A 143 -2.21 -0.78 -5.37
C SER A 143 -2.33 -1.74 -6.55
N GLN A 144 -2.77 -1.26 -7.71
CA GLN A 144 -2.83 -2.07 -8.92
C GLN A 144 -1.44 -2.34 -9.49
N PHE A 145 -0.70 -1.28 -9.83
CA PHE A 145 0.57 -1.41 -10.54
C PHE A 145 1.73 -1.80 -9.62
N LEU A 146 1.82 -1.23 -8.42
CA LEU A 146 2.96 -1.48 -7.52
C LEU A 146 2.80 -2.74 -6.69
N LYS A 147 1.58 -3.25 -6.52
CA LYS A 147 1.31 -4.45 -5.72
C LYS A 147 0.78 -5.58 -6.59
N ARG A 148 -0.47 -5.51 -7.05
CA ARG A 148 -1.10 -6.65 -7.76
C ARG A 148 -0.30 -7.10 -8.98
N PHE A 149 0.05 -6.18 -9.88
CA PHE A 149 0.79 -6.53 -11.09
C PHE A 149 2.23 -6.93 -10.79
N ALA A 150 2.93 -6.23 -9.89
CA ALA A 150 4.28 -6.63 -9.48
C ALA A 150 4.31 -8.04 -8.86
N LEU A 151 3.34 -8.37 -7.99
CA LEU A 151 3.19 -9.71 -7.39
C LEU A 151 2.89 -10.77 -8.44
N LEU A 152 1.98 -10.48 -9.37
CA LEU A 152 1.67 -11.39 -10.47
C LEU A 152 2.91 -11.65 -11.32
N GLU A 153 3.53 -10.59 -11.85
CA GLU A 153 4.60 -10.69 -12.84
C GLU A 153 5.88 -11.34 -12.28
N GLN A 154 6.25 -11.01 -11.05
CA GLN A 154 7.54 -11.40 -10.48
C GLN A 154 7.40 -12.48 -9.39
N GLY A 155 6.25 -12.59 -8.75
CA GLY A 155 5.98 -13.58 -7.69
C GLY A 155 5.21 -14.80 -8.18
N HIS A 156 4.19 -14.62 -9.02
CA HIS A 156 3.30 -15.72 -9.43
C HIS A 156 3.66 -16.32 -10.78
N LEU A 157 3.93 -15.51 -11.81
CA LEU A 157 4.20 -15.99 -13.17
C LEU A 157 5.38 -16.97 -13.24
N PRO A 158 6.50 -16.82 -12.51
CA PRO A 158 7.57 -17.82 -12.53
C PRO A 158 7.10 -19.21 -12.07
N LEU A 159 6.21 -19.27 -11.08
CA LEU A 159 5.61 -20.52 -10.59
C LEU A 159 4.61 -21.09 -11.60
N ILE A 160 3.77 -20.23 -12.17
CA ILE A 160 2.79 -20.63 -13.20
C ILE A 160 3.50 -21.20 -14.44
N ASN A 161 4.57 -20.54 -14.91
CA ASN A 161 5.38 -21.00 -16.03
C ASN A 161 6.10 -22.33 -15.72
N SER A 162 6.29 -22.65 -14.44
CA SER A 162 6.84 -23.93 -13.97
C SER A 162 5.75 -25.01 -13.79
N GLY A 163 4.51 -24.73 -14.18
CA GLY A 163 3.39 -25.67 -14.12
C GLY A 163 2.59 -25.66 -12.82
N TYR A 164 2.82 -24.70 -11.92
CA TYR A 164 2.06 -24.60 -10.67
C TYR A 164 0.77 -23.77 -10.83
N HIS A 165 -0.29 -24.21 -10.16
CA HIS A 165 -1.43 -23.35 -9.84
C HIS A 165 -1.14 -22.57 -8.55
N VAL A 166 -1.21 -21.25 -8.60
CA VAL A 166 -0.89 -20.41 -7.44
C VAL A 166 -2.13 -20.17 -6.58
N ILE A 167 -2.03 -20.43 -5.28
CA ILE A 167 -2.99 -19.93 -4.29
C ILE A 167 -2.37 -18.70 -3.63
N SER A 168 -2.88 -17.52 -3.93
CA SER A 168 -2.41 -16.25 -3.37
C SER A 168 -3.12 -15.95 -2.05
N TRP A 169 -2.41 -16.07 -0.94
CA TRP A 169 -2.94 -15.83 0.40
C TRP A 169 -2.86 -14.33 0.74
N GLN A 170 -4.00 -13.76 1.10
CA GLN A 170 -4.15 -12.33 1.39
C GLN A 170 -4.67 -12.11 2.81
N GLY A 171 -3.97 -11.28 3.59
CA GLY A 171 -4.38 -10.86 4.92
C GLY A 171 -5.45 -9.78 4.91
N ILE A 172 -6.65 -10.15 4.44
CA ILE A 172 -7.84 -9.30 4.46
C ILE A 172 -8.81 -9.86 5.49
N ARG A 173 -9.32 -8.98 6.37
CA ARG A 173 -10.36 -9.31 7.35
C ARG A 173 -11.65 -8.55 7.06
N ALA A 174 -12.79 -9.17 7.37
CA ALA A 174 -14.10 -8.55 7.18
C ALA A 174 -14.28 -7.29 8.04
N GLU A 175 -13.77 -7.28 9.28
CA GLU A 175 -13.93 -6.17 10.23
C GLU A 175 -13.18 -4.88 9.84
N GLU A 176 -12.27 -4.95 8.86
CA GLU A 176 -11.48 -3.77 8.47
C GLU A 176 -12.33 -2.72 7.73
N SER A 177 -13.36 -3.13 6.98
CA SER A 177 -14.34 -2.24 6.36
C SER A 177 -15.54 -2.98 5.77
N VAL A 178 -16.65 -2.28 5.60
CA VAL A 178 -17.84 -2.78 4.88
C VAL A 178 -17.50 -3.30 3.47
N GLN A 179 -16.56 -2.67 2.79
CA GLN A 179 -16.13 -3.14 1.47
C GLN A 179 -15.41 -4.49 1.55
N ARG A 180 -14.57 -4.69 2.59
CA ARG A 180 -13.82 -5.93 2.79
C ARG A 180 -14.72 -7.07 3.27
N SER A 181 -15.76 -6.78 4.05
CA SER A 181 -16.74 -7.80 4.46
C SER A 181 -17.52 -8.41 3.30
N CYS A 182 -17.57 -7.73 2.15
CA CYS A 182 -18.23 -8.24 0.94
C CYS A 182 -17.34 -9.15 0.08
N TYR A 183 -16.04 -9.28 0.37
CA TYR A 183 -15.17 -10.12 -0.45
C TYR A 183 -15.41 -11.61 -0.14
N PRO A 184 -15.46 -12.47 -1.17
CA PRO A 184 -15.52 -13.91 -0.94
C PRO A 184 -14.18 -14.41 -0.38
N MET A 185 -14.22 -15.46 0.43
CA MET A 185 -13.01 -16.09 0.97
C MET A 185 -12.10 -16.66 -0.14
N TRP A 186 -12.73 -17.18 -1.20
CA TRP A 186 -12.07 -17.75 -2.38
C TRP A 186 -12.54 -17.00 -3.63
N GLU A 187 -11.59 -16.63 -4.49
CA GLU A 187 -11.88 -15.92 -5.74
C GLU A 187 -10.84 -16.28 -6.79
N ILE A 188 -11.22 -16.45 -8.05
CA ILE A 188 -10.25 -16.52 -9.15
C ILE A 188 -9.71 -15.10 -9.38
N SER A 189 -8.40 -14.95 -9.50
CA SER A 189 -7.79 -13.63 -9.74
C SER A 189 -8.30 -13.07 -11.07
N PRO A 190 -8.73 -11.80 -11.12
CA PRO A 190 -9.13 -11.16 -12.37
C PRO A 190 -7.96 -10.97 -13.33
N GLU A 191 -6.72 -11.12 -12.86
CA GLU A 191 -5.52 -11.01 -13.67
C GLU A 191 -5.05 -12.34 -14.29
N SER A 192 -5.43 -13.50 -13.72
CA SER A 192 -5.04 -14.82 -14.25
C SER A 192 -5.90 -15.96 -13.67
N GLU A 193 -6.39 -16.85 -14.53
CA GLU A 193 -7.13 -18.06 -14.13
C GLU A 193 -6.27 -19.12 -13.42
N SER A 194 -4.94 -19.01 -13.53
CA SER A 194 -3.94 -19.84 -12.85
C SER A 194 -3.62 -19.33 -11.44
N VAL A 195 -4.32 -18.29 -10.97
CA VAL A 195 -4.19 -17.74 -9.62
C VAL A 195 -5.55 -17.75 -8.92
N THR A 196 -5.62 -18.43 -7.78
CA THR A 196 -6.78 -18.34 -6.87
C THR A 196 -6.41 -17.48 -5.67
N LEU A 197 -7.18 -16.43 -5.42
CA LEU A 197 -7.08 -15.60 -4.22
C LEU A 197 -7.74 -16.34 -3.05
N TYR A 198 -7.02 -16.44 -1.94
CA TYR A 198 -7.48 -17.01 -0.68
C TYR A 198 -7.34 -15.99 0.44
N ARG A 199 -8.42 -15.75 1.18
CA ARG A 199 -8.50 -14.77 2.28
C ARG A 199 -8.80 -15.49 3.58
N PRO A 200 -7.79 -16.12 4.22
CA PRO A 200 -8.03 -16.99 5.39
C PRO A 200 -8.57 -16.24 6.61
N LEU A 201 -8.30 -14.93 6.71
CA LEU A 201 -8.63 -14.13 7.89
C LEU A 201 -10.02 -13.49 7.83
N MET A 202 -10.87 -13.88 6.86
CA MET A 202 -12.19 -13.25 6.68
C MET A 202 -13.08 -13.31 7.93
N GLY A 203 -12.97 -14.38 8.73
CA GLY A 203 -13.72 -14.56 9.99
C GLY A 203 -12.95 -14.18 11.25
N TRP A 204 -11.75 -13.62 11.14
CA TRP A 204 -10.88 -13.32 12.28
C TRP A 204 -11.15 -11.93 12.85
N THR A 205 -11.18 -11.84 14.18
CA THR A 205 -11.16 -10.56 14.90
C THR A 205 -9.74 -10.01 15.02
N VAL A 206 -9.61 -8.79 15.57
CA VAL A 206 -8.28 -8.23 15.90
C VAL A 206 -7.59 -9.06 16.98
N GLU A 207 -8.35 -9.61 17.93
CA GLU A 207 -7.85 -10.47 19.00
C GLU A 207 -7.34 -11.80 18.46
N ASP A 208 -7.97 -12.38 17.45
CA ASP A 208 -7.48 -13.59 16.78
C ASP A 208 -6.12 -13.34 16.13
N VAL A 209 -5.97 -12.20 15.46
CA VAL A 209 -4.69 -11.76 14.88
C VAL A 209 -3.63 -11.61 15.97
N ALA A 210 -3.97 -10.96 17.08
CA ALA A 210 -3.05 -10.78 18.19
C ALA A 210 -2.66 -12.11 18.86
N ALA A 211 -3.62 -13.03 19.03
CA ALA A 211 -3.38 -14.36 19.55
C ALA A 211 -2.42 -15.14 18.65
N MET A 212 -2.53 -14.99 17.33
CA MET A 212 -1.61 -15.61 16.38
C MET A 212 -0.18 -15.07 16.51
N HIS A 213 -0.03 -13.76 16.59
CA HIS A 213 1.27 -13.12 16.84
C HIS A 213 1.90 -13.59 18.16
N LYS A 214 1.11 -13.64 19.24
CA LYS A 214 1.56 -14.08 20.56
C LYS A 214 1.98 -15.55 20.56
N ARG A 215 1.21 -16.42 19.90
CA ARG A 215 1.49 -17.86 19.80
C ARG A 215 2.85 -18.14 19.17
N HIS A 216 3.22 -17.36 18.16
CA HIS A 216 4.50 -17.49 17.45
C HIS A 216 5.60 -16.60 18.01
N ASN A 217 5.33 -15.87 19.11
CA ASN A 217 6.26 -14.90 19.70
C ASN A 217 6.80 -13.88 18.66
N VAL A 218 5.97 -13.46 17.72
CA VAL A 218 6.34 -12.49 16.68
C VAL A 218 5.80 -11.12 17.05
N PRO A 219 6.66 -10.13 17.34
CA PRO A 219 6.21 -8.79 17.65
C PRO A 219 5.52 -8.15 16.45
N LEU A 220 4.67 -7.18 16.71
CA LEU A 220 4.10 -6.34 15.66
C LEU A 220 5.16 -5.45 15.01
N ASN A 221 4.83 -4.90 13.84
CA ASN A 221 5.66 -3.87 13.22
C ASN A 221 5.83 -2.68 14.20
N PRO A 222 7.06 -2.19 14.44
CA PRO A 222 7.32 -1.10 15.39
C PRO A 222 6.47 0.14 15.19
N LEU A 223 6.01 0.40 13.96
CA LEU A 223 5.12 1.53 13.67
C LEU A 223 3.80 1.48 14.44
N TYR A 224 3.27 0.29 14.75
CA TYR A 224 2.08 0.18 15.59
C TYR A 224 2.35 0.71 17.01
N GLY A 225 3.49 0.35 17.61
CA GLY A 225 3.91 0.87 18.92
C GLY A 225 4.16 2.39 18.92
N MET A 226 4.39 2.99 17.75
CA MET A 226 4.52 4.44 17.59
C MET A 226 3.17 5.17 17.42
N GLY A 227 2.06 4.44 17.43
CA GLY A 227 0.69 4.97 17.32
C GLY A 227 0.15 5.05 15.89
N PHE A 228 0.85 4.51 14.89
CA PHE A 228 0.35 4.48 13.51
C PHE A 228 -0.74 3.41 13.34
N PHE A 229 -1.82 3.77 12.65
CA PHE A 229 -2.93 2.86 12.34
C PHE A 229 -2.61 1.97 11.14
N ARG A 230 -1.93 2.57 10.16
CA ARG A 230 -1.49 1.87 8.95
C ARG A 230 0.02 1.87 8.87
N VAL A 231 0.54 0.69 8.58
CA VAL A 231 1.95 0.45 8.37
C VAL A 231 2.20 0.11 6.90
N GLY A 232 3.43 0.32 6.47
CA GLY A 232 3.82 0.25 5.06
C GLY A 232 4.25 1.61 4.54
N CYS A 233 3.54 2.11 3.53
CA CYS A 233 3.89 3.37 2.85
C CYS A 233 3.84 4.55 3.82
N MET A 234 4.88 5.40 3.82
CA MET A 234 4.99 6.56 4.71
C MET A 234 5.17 7.89 3.96
N PRO A 235 4.15 8.77 3.98
CA PRO A 235 2.74 8.48 4.27
C PRO A 235 2.09 7.66 3.15
N CYS A 236 0.93 7.09 3.43
CA CYS A 236 0.06 6.47 2.43
C CYS A 236 -1.03 7.47 2.01
N ILE A 237 -1.48 7.43 0.75
CA ILE A 237 -2.61 8.27 0.28
C ILE A 237 -3.89 8.03 1.08
N GLN A 238 -4.00 6.86 1.73
CA GLN A 238 -5.14 6.55 2.56
C GLN A 238 -5.01 7.08 3.98
N SER A 239 -3.79 7.40 4.47
CA SER A 239 -3.46 7.79 5.86
C SER A 239 -4.51 8.69 6.48
N ASN A 240 -4.90 8.39 7.72
CA ASN A 240 -5.90 9.17 8.42
C ASN A 240 -5.27 10.46 8.99
N LYS A 241 -6.09 11.34 9.58
CA LYS A 241 -5.63 12.61 10.13
C LYS A 241 -4.51 12.43 11.18
N GLN A 242 -4.58 11.38 11.99
CA GLN A 242 -3.61 11.09 13.05
C GLN A 242 -2.30 10.51 12.49
N ASP A 243 -2.37 9.58 11.52
CA ASP A 243 -1.19 9.05 10.84
C ASP A 243 -0.38 10.19 10.19
N ILE A 244 -1.07 11.14 9.53
CA ILE A 244 -0.41 12.30 8.89
C ILE A 244 0.29 13.16 9.95
N ARG A 245 -0.38 13.40 11.09
CA ARG A 245 0.17 14.14 12.21
C ARG A 245 1.42 13.46 12.78
N LEU A 246 1.32 12.17 13.07
CA LEU A 246 2.42 11.36 13.59
C LEU A 246 3.57 11.30 12.60
N THR A 247 3.29 11.21 11.30
CA THR A 247 4.32 11.29 10.25
C THR A 247 5.07 12.61 10.34
N ALA A 248 4.36 13.74 10.48
CA ALA A 248 5.01 15.05 10.59
C ALA A 248 5.83 15.22 11.87
N GLN A 249 5.40 14.62 12.98
CA GLN A 249 6.09 14.72 14.28
C GLN A 249 7.27 13.77 14.42
N LYS A 250 7.13 12.52 13.96
CA LYS A 250 8.09 11.43 14.19
C LYS A 250 8.96 11.12 12.98
N CYS A 251 8.50 11.43 11.77
CA CYS A 251 9.16 11.15 10.50
C CYS A 251 9.15 12.38 9.57
N PRO A 252 9.68 13.55 9.99
CA PRO A 252 9.65 14.78 9.20
C PRO A 252 10.32 14.63 7.83
N GLU A 253 11.29 13.73 7.69
CA GLU A 253 11.94 13.36 6.43
C GLU A 253 10.95 12.76 5.42
N ALA A 254 9.93 12.03 5.88
CA ALA A 254 8.87 11.52 5.01
C ALA A 254 8.02 12.65 4.44
N ILE A 255 7.72 13.68 5.24
CA ILE A 255 7.03 14.89 4.76
C ILE A 255 7.89 15.66 3.75
N ALA A 256 9.19 15.81 4.02
CA ALA A 256 10.12 16.47 3.10
C ALA A 256 10.22 15.72 1.76
N LYS A 257 10.30 14.40 1.79
CA LYS A 257 10.25 13.52 0.62
C LYS A 257 8.98 13.76 -0.20
N ILE A 258 7.81 13.77 0.44
CA ILE A 258 6.54 14.02 -0.28
C ILE A 258 6.50 15.43 -0.88
N ARG A 259 6.98 16.45 -0.17
CA ARG A 259 7.06 17.82 -0.69
C ARG A 259 7.90 17.88 -1.97
N GLN A 260 9.04 17.21 -1.96
CA GLN A 260 9.90 17.08 -3.14
C GLN A 260 9.18 16.35 -4.28
N TRP A 261 8.53 15.22 -3.98
CA TRP A 261 7.79 14.45 -4.98
C TRP A 261 6.62 15.24 -5.57
N GLU A 262 5.92 16.05 -4.77
CA GLU A 262 4.88 16.95 -5.29
C GLU A 262 5.44 17.91 -6.34
N GLY A 263 6.61 18.51 -6.09
CA GLY A 263 7.31 19.34 -7.07
C GLY A 263 7.69 18.57 -8.34
N ILE A 264 8.29 17.38 -8.19
CA ILE A 264 8.70 16.53 -9.31
C ILE A 264 7.48 16.13 -10.15
N VAL A 265 6.48 15.48 -9.56
CA VAL A 265 5.32 14.96 -10.31
C VAL A 265 4.51 16.11 -10.93
N ARG A 266 4.46 17.27 -10.26
CA ARG A 266 3.87 18.48 -10.84
C ARG A 266 4.55 18.88 -12.13
N ALA A 267 5.88 18.75 -12.26
CA ALA A 267 6.60 19.01 -13.50
C ALA A 267 6.20 18.06 -14.65
N TYR A 268 5.69 16.86 -14.36
CA TYR A 268 5.22 15.89 -15.36
C TYR A 268 3.70 15.92 -15.60
N SER A 269 2.98 16.78 -14.88
CA SER A 269 1.52 16.94 -15.01
C SER A 269 1.17 17.87 -16.18
N ARG A 270 0.13 17.53 -16.94
CA ARG A 270 -0.36 18.37 -18.04
C ARG A 270 -0.78 19.77 -17.58
N LEU A 271 -1.45 19.85 -16.44
CA LEU A 271 -2.00 21.10 -15.91
C LEU A 271 -1.02 21.83 -14.97
N GLY A 272 0.16 21.26 -14.72
CA GLY A 272 1.08 21.80 -13.71
C GLY A 272 0.49 21.80 -12.30
N GLN A 273 -0.55 20.99 -12.05
CA GLN A 273 -1.24 20.89 -10.76
C GLN A 273 -1.41 19.42 -10.39
N THR A 274 -0.81 19.04 -9.27
CA THR A 274 -0.99 17.73 -8.62
C THR A 274 -0.42 17.78 -7.21
N THR A 275 -1.07 17.05 -6.30
CA THR A 275 -0.73 16.97 -4.87
C THR A 275 -0.85 15.52 -4.44
N PHE A 276 -0.07 15.10 -3.44
CA PHE A 276 -0.04 13.72 -2.98
C PHE A 276 -1.37 13.32 -2.33
N PHE A 277 -1.92 14.20 -1.50
CA PHE A 277 -3.27 14.06 -0.97
C PHE A 277 -4.27 14.80 -1.85
N HIS A 278 -5.38 14.13 -2.14
CA HIS A 278 -6.46 14.68 -2.97
C HIS A 278 -7.16 15.85 -2.26
N GLN A 279 -7.69 16.83 -3.01
CA GLN A 279 -8.29 18.09 -2.50
C GLN A 279 -9.33 17.88 -1.38
N ASN A 280 -10.20 16.88 -1.51
CA ASN A 280 -11.21 16.54 -0.50
C ASN A 280 -10.62 16.08 0.85
N THR A 281 -9.31 15.83 0.95
CA THR A 281 -8.66 15.40 2.20
C THR A 281 -8.78 16.49 3.27
N THR A 282 -8.65 17.76 2.91
CA THR A 282 -8.76 18.88 3.86
C THR A 282 -10.16 19.53 3.86
N GLY A 283 -11.07 19.07 2.98
CA GLY A 283 -12.37 19.69 2.78
C GLY A 283 -12.33 20.97 1.94
N ASN A 284 -11.20 21.26 1.28
CA ASN A 284 -11.06 22.38 0.35
C ASN A 284 -11.45 21.95 -1.07
N ASP A 285 -11.99 22.89 -1.86
CA ASP A 285 -12.30 22.68 -3.27
C ASP A 285 -11.07 22.76 -4.19
N VAL A 286 -9.91 23.14 -3.63
CA VAL A 286 -8.65 23.35 -4.35
C VAL A 286 -7.60 22.33 -3.87
N PRO A 287 -6.75 21.76 -4.75
CA PRO A 287 -5.63 20.92 -4.35
C PRO A 287 -4.68 21.66 -3.42
N VAL A 288 -4.36 21.04 -2.28
CA VAL A 288 -3.46 21.58 -1.26
C VAL A 288 -2.22 20.71 -1.11
N GLY A 289 -1.07 21.35 -0.96
CA GLY A 289 0.21 20.65 -0.82
C GLY A 289 0.36 19.97 0.54
N ILE A 290 1.38 19.12 0.67
CA ILE A 290 1.61 18.34 1.89
C ILE A 290 1.71 19.21 3.16
N ASP A 291 2.30 20.40 3.08
CA ASP A 291 2.44 21.30 4.22
C ASP A 291 1.09 21.78 4.77
N GLU A 292 0.14 22.06 3.88
CA GLU A 292 -1.22 22.46 4.26
C GLU A 292 -2.00 21.26 4.80
N VAL A 293 -1.78 20.06 4.25
CA VAL A 293 -2.36 18.83 4.78
C VAL A 293 -1.82 18.52 6.19
N VAL A 294 -0.53 18.76 6.43
CA VAL A 294 0.08 18.64 7.76
C VAL A 294 -0.52 19.67 8.72
N ARG A 295 -0.63 20.95 8.32
CA ARG A 295 -1.32 21.96 9.14
C ARG A 295 -2.76 21.56 9.45
N TRP A 296 -3.51 21.10 8.45
CA TRP A 296 -4.85 20.57 8.62
C TRP A 296 -4.87 19.41 9.61
N SER A 297 -3.88 18.51 9.58
CA SER A 297 -3.80 17.38 10.51
C SER A 297 -3.68 17.80 11.98
N MET A 298 -3.17 19.00 12.26
CA MET A 298 -3.02 19.58 13.60
C MET A 298 -4.30 20.27 14.13
N THR A 299 -5.39 20.33 13.35
CA THR A 299 -6.65 20.98 13.75
C THR A 299 -7.65 20.00 14.38
N ARG A 300 -8.63 20.49 15.14
CA ARG A 300 -9.70 19.65 15.72
C ARG A 300 -10.55 18.97 14.64
N ARG A 301 -11.16 17.81 14.93
CA ARG A 301 -12.17 17.19 14.04
C ARG A 301 -13.44 18.05 14.02
N GLY A 302 -14.02 18.29 12.86
CA GLY A 302 -15.33 18.95 12.71
C GLY A 302 -15.32 20.45 12.36
N THR A 303 -14.18 21.15 12.42
CA THR A 303 -14.12 22.53 11.94
C THR A 303 -13.80 22.55 10.44
N ARG A 304 -14.82 22.78 9.60
CA ARG A 304 -14.63 23.03 8.15
C ARG A 304 -13.65 24.18 7.87
N SER A 305 -13.38 25.02 8.86
CA SER A 305 -12.54 26.21 8.76
C SER A 305 -11.07 26.02 9.19
N GLY A 306 -10.66 24.88 9.76
CA GLY A 306 -9.26 24.62 10.13
C GLY A 306 -8.62 25.66 11.08
N ARG A 307 -9.39 26.53 11.71
CA ARG A 307 -8.90 27.73 12.41
C ARG A 307 -8.49 27.51 13.87
N GLN A 308 -8.85 26.37 14.46
CA GLN A 308 -8.52 26.06 15.85
C GLN A 308 -7.54 24.89 15.90
N PHE A 309 -6.30 25.19 16.28
CA PHE A 309 -5.30 24.18 16.59
C PHE A 309 -5.75 23.35 17.78
N ASP A 310 -5.57 22.04 17.65
CA ASP A 310 -5.88 21.13 18.72
C ASP A 310 -4.63 20.95 19.60
N LEU A 311 -4.60 21.62 20.75
CA LEU A 311 -3.47 21.51 21.68
C LEU A 311 -3.40 20.11 22.32
N LEU A 312 -4.53 19.40 22.44
CA LEU A 312 -4.60 18.03 22.95
C LEU A 312 -4.07 17.02 21.91
N ALA A 313 -4.19 17.35 20.63
CA ALA A 313 -3.66 16.57 19.53
C ALA A 313 -2.12 16.54 19.43
N LEU A 314 -1.44 17.44 20.14
CA LEU A 314 0.03 17.47 20.27
C LEU A 314 0.52 16.50 21.35
N ALA A 315 -0.37 16.01 22.23
CA ALA A 315 -0.03 14.96 23.17
C ALA A 315 0.07 13.61 22.43
N PRO A 316 0.99 12.72 22.85
CA PRO A 316 1.01 11.35 22.34
C PRO A 316 -0.36 10.68 22.60
N PRO A 317 -0.85 9.81 21.68
CA PRO A 317 -2.09 9.08 21.91
C PRO A 317 -1.98 8.28 23.21
N PRO A 318 -3.05 8.18 24.01
CA PRO A 318 -3.02 7.39 25.22
C PRO A 318 -2.70 5.92 24.89
N THR A 319 -1.90 5.27 25.74
CA THR A 319 -1.42 3.89 25.53
C THR A 319 -2.55 2.91 25.26
N SER A 320 -3.74 3.14 25.85
CA SER A 320 -4.94 2.33 25.62
C SER A 320 -5.42 2.35 24.17
N GLU A 321 -5.35 3.48 23.47
CA GLU A 321 -5.71 3.55 22.04
C GLU A 321 -4.70 2.76 21.20
N VAL A 322 -3.40 2.94 21.45
CA VAL A 322 -2.34 2.20 20.75
C VAL A 322 -2.50 0.68 20.97
N CYS A 323 -2.81 0.29 22.21
CA CYS A 323 -3.00 -1.10 22.62
C CYS A 323 -4.21 -1.74 21.92
N VAL A 324 -5.34 -1.04 21.79
CA VAL A 324 -6.51 -1.53 21.03
C VAL A 324 -6.15 -1.76 19.55
N TYR A 325 -5.39 -0.87 18.92
CA TYR A 325 -5.02 -1.01 17.50
C TYR A 325 -3.95 -2.08 17.24
N ALA A 326 -3.10 -2.32 18.24
CA ALA A 326 -2.17 -3.43 18.30
C ALA A 326 -2.82 -4.76 18.74
N GLY A 327 -4.13 -4.80 18.98
CA GLY A 327 -4.82 -6.01 19.44
C GLY A 327 -4.38 -6.47 20.84
N GLY A 328 -4.05 -5.55 21.72
CA GLY A 328 -3.60 -5.85 23.08
C GLY A 328 -2.10 -6.16 23.20
N LEU A 329 -1.32 -5.97 22.13
CA LEU A 329 0.11 -6.31 22.07
C LEU A 329 1.06 -5.15 22.37
N CYS A 330 0.58 -4.04 22.94
CA CYS A 330 1.46 -2.97 23.39
C CYS A 330 2.02 -3.31 24.77
N GLU A 331 3.35 -3.41 24.87
CA GLU A 331 4.07 -3.35 26.14
C GLU A 331 4.09 -1.93 26.71
#